data_AF-X1DFG6-F1
#
_entry.id   AF-X1DFG6-F1
#
_cell.length_a   1.000
_cell.length_b   1.000
_cell.length_c   1.000
_cell.angle_alpha   90.00
_cell.angle_beta   90.00
_cell.angle_gamma   90.00
#
_symmetry.space_group_name_H-M   'P 1'
#
loop_
_entity.id
_entity.type
_entity.pdbx_description
1 polymer ?
#
loop_
_entity_poly.entity_id
_entity_poly.type
_entity_poly.pdbx_seq_one_letter_code
_entity_poly.pdbx_strand_id
1 'polypeptide(L)' 'YPNNLKGDEIMFEAKIMGVADVVEAMSSHRPYRPALGIDKALEEITKNKGILYEPEVVNACIKLFKEKGQV' A
#
# COMPACT_ATOMS: atom_id res chain seq x y z
N TYR A 1 -11.93 -10.15 1.99
CA TYR A 1 -12.15 -11.52 1.48
C TYR A 1 -11.07 -12.44 2.04
N PRO A 2 -11.21 -13.78 1.98
CA PRO A 2 -12.45 -14.51 1.76
C PRO A 2 -13.41 -14.37 2.96
N ASN A 3 -12.87 -14.13 4.16
CA ASN A 3 -13.64 -14.17 5.42
C ASN A 3 -14.37 -12.87 5.77
N ASN A 4 -14.42 -11.88 4.87
CA ASN A 4 -15.04 -10.56 5.09
C ASN A 4 -14.66 -9.83 6.39
N LEU A 5 -13.47 -10.11 6.92
CA LEU A 5 -12.91 -9.44 8.09
C LEU A 5 -12.79 -7.93 7.87
N LYS A 6 -13.01 -7.14 8.92
CA LYS A 6 -12.93 -5.68 8.89
C LYS A 6 -12.15 -5.14 10.09
N GLY A 7 -11.50 -3.99 9.89
CA GLY A 7 -10.84 -3.25 10.96
C GLY A 7 -9.91 -4.14 11.78
N ASP A 8 -10.21 -4.27 13.08
CA ASP A 8 -9.39 -4.99 14.05
C ASP A 8 -9.50 -6.52 13.96
N GLU A 9 -10.44 -7.04 13.15
CA GLU A 9 -10.49 -8.48 12.85
C GLU A 9 -9.36 -8.91 11.91
N ILE A 10 -8.75 -7.95 11.20
CA ILE A 10 -7.58 -8.20 10.34
C ILE A 10 -6.33 -8.05 11.19
N MET A 11 -5.49 -9.10 11.23
CA MET A 11 -4.19 -9.04 11.89
C MET A 11 -3.36 -7.85 11.40
N PHE A 12 -2.68 -7.17 12.31
CA PHE A 12 -1.93 -5.96 11.98
C PHE A 12 -0.86 -6.22 10.90
N GLU A 13 -0.19 -7.38 10.96
CA GLU A 13 0.77 -7.84 9.97
C GLU A 13 0.14 -8.01 8.58
N ALA A 14 -1.11 -8.48 8.50
CA ALA A 14 -1.83 -8.60 7.24
C ALA A 14 -2.18 -7.21 6.66
N LYS A 15 -2.47 -6.22 7.52
CA LYS A 15 -2.65 -4.82 7.09
C LYS A 15 -1.35 -4.26 6.50
N ILE A 16 -0.19 -4.58 7.09
CA ILE A 16 1.14 -4.22 6.57
C ILE A 16 1.37 -4.85 5.19
N MET A 17 1.15 -6.16 5.08
CA MET A 17 1.33 -6.89 3.82
C MET A 17 0.42 -6.34 2.71
N GLY A 18 -0.82 -5.98 3.05
CA GLY A 18 -1.76 -5.41 2.08
C GLY A 18 -1.28 -4.10 1.47
N VAL A 19 -0.73 -3.17 2.27
CA VAL A 19 -0.16 -1.92 1.75
C VAL A 19 1.09 -2.20 0.91
N ALA A 20 1.99 -3.06 1.39
CA ALA A 20 3.21 -3.41 0.67
C ALA A 20 2.93 -4.04 -0.70
N ASP A 21 1.97 -4.97 -0.78
CA ASP A 21 1.58 -5.64 -2.03
C ASP A 21 1.03 -4.64 -3.06
N VAL A 22 0.18 -3.70 -2.64
CA VAL A 22 -0.37 -2.67 -3.55
C VAL A 22 0.75 -1.78 -4.09
N VAL A 23 1.67 -1.35 -3.23
CA VAL A 23 2.78 -0.48 -3.64
C VAL A 23 3.68 -1.18 -4.65
N GLU A 24 4.07 -2.42 -4.36
CA GLU A 24 4.85 -3.26 -5.28
C GLU A 24 4.10 -3.50 -6.60
N ALA A 25 2.81 -3.83 -6.54
CA ALA A 25 1.99 -4.11 -7.71
C ALA A 25 1.84 -2.92 -8.66
N MET A 26 1.82 -1.70 -8.13
CA MET A 26 1.71 -0.48 -8.92
C MET A 26 3.06 0.03 -9.42
N SER A 27 4.13 -0.14 -8.64
CA SER A 27 5.46 0.37 -8.95
C SER A 27 6.30 -0.57 -9.81
N SER A 28 5.99 -1.86 -9.85
CA SER A 28 6.72 -2.85 -10.64
C SER A 28 6.09 -3.15 -11.99
N HIS A 29 6.93 -3.37 -13.00
CA HIS A 29 6.49 -3.75 -14.35
C HIS A 29 5.93 -5.18 -14.34
N ARG A 30 4.77 -5.39 -14.98
CA ARG A 30 4.15 -6.70 -15.13
C ARG A 30 3.84 -6.97 -16.61
N PRO A 31 3.78 -8.24 -17.06
CA PRO A 31 3.30 -8.55 -18.41
C PRO A 31 1.96 -7.83 -18.66
N TYR A 32 1.88 -7.08 -19.75
CA TYR A 32 0.70 -6.31 -20.17
C TYR A 32 0.31 -5.11 -19.28
N ARG A 33 1.11 -4.75 -18.27
CA ARG A 33 0.88 -3.56 -17.44
C ARG A 33 2.21 -2.88 -17.10
N PRO A 34 2.55 -1.76 -17.78
CA PRO A 34 3.72 -1.00 -17.39
C PRO A 34 3.58 -0.49 -15.95
N ALA A 35 4.72 -0.37 -15.27
CA ALA A 35 4.80 0.26 -13.96
C ALA A 35 4.18 1.66 -14.03
N LEU A 36 3.31 1.99 -13.08
CA LEU A 36 2.75 3.33 -12.92
C LEU A 36 3.71 4.26 -12.17
N GLY A 37 4.73 3.68 -11.53
CA GLY A 37 5.73 4.39 -10.73
C GLY A 37 5.35 4.52 -9.26
N ILE A 38 6.35 4.82 -8.43
CA ILE A 38 6.18 4.91 -6.99
C ILE A 38 5.22 6.03 -6.58
N ASP A 39 5.26 7.17 -7.27
CA ASP A 39 4.39 8.32 -6.93
C ASP A 39 2.91 7.96 -7.05
N LYS A 40 2.54 7.24 -8.12
CA LYS A 40 1.17 6.76 -8.32
C LYS A 40 0.76 5.71 -7.30
N ALA A 41 1.69 4.85 -6.89
CA ALA A 41 1.46 3.90 -5.82
C ALA A 41 1.19 4.60 -4.48
N LEU A 42 2.01 5.61 -4.14
CA LEU A 42 1.84 6.40 -2.92
C LEU A 42 0.55 7.23 -2.94
N GLU A 43 0.17 7.78 -4.10
CA GLU A 43 -1.10 8.49 -4.30
C GLU A 43 -2.30 7.57 -4.00
N GLU A 44 -2.31 6.34 -4.52
CA GLU A 44 -3.41 5.37 -4.34
C GLU A 44 -3.61 4.97 -2.88
N ILE A 45 -2.53 4.61 -2.17
CA ILE A 45 -2.63 4.22 -0.76
C ILE A 45 -3.01 5.42 0.12
N THR A 46 -2.60 6.64 -0.26
CA THR A 46 -2.97 7.87 0.45
C THR A 46 -4.45 8.19 0.27
N LYS A 47 -4.95 8.08 -0.96
CA LYS A 47 -6.35 8.37 -1.32
C LYS A 47 -7.34 7.44 -0.59
N ASN A 48 -6.97 6.18 -0.41
CA ASN A 48 -7.83 5.18 0.24
C ASN A 48 -7.48 4.92 1.71
N LYS A 49 -6.65 5.78 2.32
CA LYS A 49 -6.25 5.69 3.73
C LYS A 49 -7.47 5.78 4.65
N GLY A 50 -7.61 4.82 5.58
CA GLY A 50 -8.75 4.74 6.50
C GLY A 50 -10.03 4.16 5.88
N ILE A 51 -10.02 3.85 4.58
CA ILE A 51 -11.14 3.19 3.88
C ILE A 51 -10.75 1.76 3.54
N LEU A 52 -9.66 1.58 2.78
CA LEU A 52 -9.15 0.27 2.37
C LEU A 52 -7.90 -0.14 3.15
N TYR A 53 -7.14 0.86 3.65
CA TYR A 53 -5.85 0.65 4.26
C TYR A 53 -5.78 1.25 5.65
N GLU A 54 -5.05 0.60 6.55
CA GLU A 54 -4.80 1.06 7.90
C GLU A 54 -3.99 2.37 7.89
N PRO A 55 -4.49 3.47 8.49
CA PRO A 55 -3.80 4.75 8.48
C PRO A 55 -2.37 4.72 9.01
N GLU A 56 -2.10 3.96 10.07
CA GLU A 56 -0.76 3.85 10.64
C GLU A 56 0.23 3.23 9.65
N VAL A 57 -0.17 2.15 8.97
CA VAL A 57 0.65 1.45 7.97
C VAL A 57 0.92 2.34 6.77
N VAL A 58 -0.10 3.04 6.26
CA VAL A 58 0.07 3.96 5.11
C VAL A 58 1.05 5.08 5.47
N ASN A 59 0.91 5.68 6.66
CA ASN A 59 1.82 6.74 7.10
C ASN A 59 3.26 6.23 7.24
N ALA A 60 3.46 5.02 7.78
CA ALA A 60 4.77 4.40 7.89
C ALA A 60 5.40 4.14 6.50
N CYS A 61 4.62 3.63 5.56
CA CYS A 61 5.06 3.40 4.18
C CYS A 61 5.48 4.72 3.50
N ILE A 62 4.65 5.76 3.55
CA ILE A 62 4.96 7.08 2.97
C ILE A 62 6.22 7.67 3.61
N LYS A 63 6.35 7.57 4.94
CA LYS A 63 7.53 8.05 5.67
C LYS A 63 8.79 7.34 5.17
N LEU A 64 8.76 6.01 5.01
CA LEU A 64 9.88 5.23 4.50
C LEU A 64 10.36 5.76 3.13
N PHE A 65 9.45 5.98 2.18
CA PHE A 65 9.81 6.47 0.84
C PHE A 65 10.30 7.92 0.85
N LYS A 66 9.75 8.76 1.73
CA LYS A 66 10.23 10.15 1.90
C LYS A 66 11.61 10.23 2.54
N GLU A 67 11.92 9.35 3.50
CA GLU A 67 13.19 9.35 4.22
C GLU A 67 14.30 8.63 3.45
N LYS A 68 13.96 7.60 2.66
CA LYS A 68 14.95 6.83 1.90
C LYS A 68 15.33 7.38 0.53
N GLY A 69 14.72 8.48 0.05
CA GLY A 69 15.16 9.14 -1.19
C GLY A 69 15.30 8.18 -2.39
N GLN A 70 14.33 7.30 -2.59
CA GLN A 70 14.22 6.46 -3.80
C GLN A 70 12.85 6.77 -4.41
N VAL A 71 12.77 7.35 -5.61
CA VAL A 71 13.66 7.23 -6.79
C VAL A 71 14.14 8.59 -7.28
#